data_AF-A0A453B1Y8-F1
#
_entry.id   AF-A0A453B1Y8-F1
#
_cell.length_a   1.000
_cell.length_b   1.000
_cell.length_c   1.000
_cell.angle_alpha   90.00
_cell.angle_beta   90.00
_cell.angle_gamma   90.00
#
_symmetry.space_group_name_H-M   'P 1'
#
loop_
_entity.id
_entity.type
_entity.pdbx_description
1 polymer ?
#
loop_
_entity_poly.entity_id
_entity_poly.type
_entity_poly.pdbx_seq_one_letter_code
_entity_poly.pdbx_strand_id
1 'polypeptide(L)' 'MMCDGCAASVKRILESQPEVTSATVDYKEARAVVWTTPEVKVAEDWQKQCGEKLASHLGTCGFESRPQG' A
#
# COMPACT_ATOMS: atom_id res chain seq x y z
N MET A 1 9.79 -12.35 -4.66
CA MET A 1 8.90 -13.51 -4.40
C MET A 1 8.23 -13.26 -3.06
N MET A 2 6.93 -12.95 -3.03
CA MET A 2 6.20 -12.76 -1.76
C MET A 2 5.75 -14.12 -1.24
N CYS A 3 6.15 -14.46 -0.03
CA CYS A 3 5.62 -15.59 0.71
C CYS A 3 4.23 -15.26 1.29
N ASP A 4 3.41 -16.26 1.65
CA ASP A 4 2.08 -16.02 2.25
C ASP A 4 2.16 -15.14 3.53
N GLY A 5 3.14 -15.41 4.40
CA GLY A 5 3.41 -14.56 5.58
C GLY A 5 3.88 -13.14 5.25
N CYS A 6 4.51 -12.95 4.09
CA CYS A 6 4.93 -11.66 3.58
C CYS A 6 3.69 -10.84 3.17
N ALA A 7 2.69 -11.47 2.55
CA ALA A 7 1.45 -10.82 2.12
C ALA A 7 0.62 -10.31 3.31
N ALA A 8 0.48 -11.13 4.35
CA ALA A 8 -0.19 -10.71 5.59
C ALA A 8 0.56 -9.56 6.30
N SER A 9 1.89 -9.56 6.26
CA SER A 9 2.71 -8.49 6.83
C SER A 9 2.57 -7.18 6.04
N VAL A 10 2.67 -7.24 4.71
CA VAL A 10 2.45 -6.08 3.82
C VAL A 10 1.05 -5.50 4.03
N LYS A 11 0.02 -6.35 4.10
CA LYS A 11 -1.34 -5.90 4.39
C LYS A 11 -1.41 -5.10 5.70
N ARG A 12 -0.85 -5.63 6.78
CA ARG A 12 -0.83 -4.94 8.09
C ARG A 12 -0.09 -3.61 8.05
N ILE A 13 1.03 -3.53 7.34
CA ILE A 13 1.81 -2.29 7.20
C ILE A 13 1.03 -1.23 6.42
N LEU A 14 0.28 -1.64 5.39
CA LEU A 14 -0.59 -0.75 4.63
C LEU A 14 -1.76 -0.25 5.49
N GLU A 15 -2.45 -1.16 6.17
CA GLU A 15 -3.61 -0.82 7.04
C GLU A 15 -3.21 -0.06 8.31
N SER A 16 -1.92 -0.04 8.69
CA SER A 16 -1.44 0.79 9.80
C SER A 16 -1.27 2.26 9.42
N GLN A 17 -1.36 2.60 8.13
CA GLN A 17 -1.22 3.99 7.69
C GLN A 17 -2.54 4.75 7.86
N PRO A 18 -2.51 6.00 8.37
CA PRO A 18 -3.73 6.76 8.65
C PRO A 18 -4.54 7.12 7.40
N GLU A 19 -3.90 7.11 6.22
CA GLU A 19 -4.53 7.38 4.93
C GLU A 19 -5.27 6.16 4.35
N VAL A 20 -5.11 4.98 4.95
CA VAL A 20 -5.65 3.71 4.45
C VAL A 20 -6.86 3.28 5.28
N THR A 21 -7.97 3.01 4.61
CA THR A 21 -9.17 2.42 5.24
C THR A 21 -9.16 0.90 5.18
N SER A 22 -8.58 0.32 4.13
CA SER A 22 -8.47 -1.13 3.96
C SER A 22 -7.40 -1.47 2.92
N ALA A 23 -6.81 -2.67 3.00
CA ALA A 23 -5.90 -3.17 1.98
C ALA A 23 -6.13 -4.67 1.68
N THR A 24 -5.93 -5.03 0.41
CA THR A 24 -5.90 -6.41 -0.06
C THR A 24 -4.59 -6.64 -0.78
N VAL A 25 -3.90 -7.73 -0.44
CA VAL A 25 -2.63 -8.11 -1.06
C VAL A 25 -2.80 -9.46 -1.75
N ASP A 26 -2.61 -9.47 -3.07
CA ASP A 26 -2.54 -10.67 -3.87
C ASP A 26 -1.06 -11.05 -4.07
N TYR A 27 -0.63 -12.10 -3.36
CA TYR A 27 0.75 -12.58 -3.43
C TYR A 27 1.04 -13.35 -4.72
N LYS A 28 0.02 -13.88 -5.40
CA LYS A 28 0.19 -14.62 -6.66
C LYS A 28 0.52 -13.64 -7.77
N GLU A 29 -0.18 -12.51 -7.80
CA GLU A 29 0.02 -11.43 -8.76
C GLU A 29 1.09 -10.42 -8.31
N ALA A 30 1.56 -10.52 -7.06
CA ALA A 30 2.43 -9.55 -6.40
C ALA A 30 1.87 -8.12 -6.46
N ARG A 31 0.57 -7.97 -6.19
CA ARG A 31 -0.15 -6.68 -6.22
C ARG A 31 -0.84 -6.40 -4.90
N ALA A 32 -0.87 -5.13 -4.52
CA ALA A 32 -1.67 -4.65 -3.39
C ALA A 32 -2.69 -3.63 -3.90
N VAL A 33 -3.95 -3.82 -3.52
CA VAL A 33 -5.04 -2.86 -3.73
C VAL A 33 -5.30 -2.18 -2.40
N VAL A 34 -5.27 -0.84 -2.41
CA VAL A 34 -5.41 -0.02 -1.21
C VAL A 34 -6.62 0.90 -1.38
N TRP A 35 -7.47 0.94 -0.36
CA TRP A 35 -8.57 1.88 -0.26
C TRP A 35 -8.19 2.98 0.72
N THR A 36 -8.33 4.24 0.29
CA THR A 36 -7.95 5.40 1.08
C THR A 36 -9.16 6.13 1.68
N THR A 37 -8.92 6.93 2.72
CA THR A 37 -9.94 7.82 3.30
C THR A 37 -10.41 8.86 2.27
N PRO A 38 -11.66 9.34 2.35
CA PRO A 38 -12.16 10.37 1.45
C PRO A 38 -11.36 11.68 1.55
N GLU A 39 -10.79 12.00 2.71
CA GLU A 39 -9.96 13.19 2.95
C GLU A 39 -8.72 13.23 2.06
N VAL A 40 -8.07 12.07 1.86
CA VAL A 40 -6.88 11.95 1.01
C VAL A 40 -7.24 12.18 -0.46
N LYS A 41 -8.43 11.75 -0.88
CA LYS A 41 -8.90 11.85 -2.27
C LYS A 41 -9.24 13.28 -2.71
N VAL A 42 -9.29 14.24 -1.78
CA VAL A 42 -9.56 15.65 -2.09
C VAL A 42 -8.35 16.33 -2.75
N ALA A 43 -7.14 15.84 -2.49
CA ALA A 43 -5.93 16.39 -3.08
C ALA A 43 -5.81 16.03 -4.58
N GLU A 44 -5.31 16.97 -5.39
CA GLU A 44 -4.83 16.65 -6.73
C GLU A 44 -3.65 15.68 -6.64
N ASP A 45 -3.53 14.76 -7.61
CA ASP A 45 -2.51 13.70 -7.63
C ASP A 45 -2.50 12.79 -6.38
N TRP A 46 -3.60 12.69 -5.63
CA TRP A 46 -3.67 11.89 -4.40
C TRP A 46 -3.21 10.44 -4.59
N GLN A 47 -3.54 9.81 -5.73
CA GLN A 47 -3.12 8.43 -6.03
C GLN A 47 -1.60 8.32 -6.06
N LYS A 48 -0.93 9.29 -6.70
CA LYS A 48 0.52 9.30 -6.82
C LYS A 48 1.17 9.58 -5.47
N GLN A 49 0.73 10.63 -4.77
CA GLN A 49 1.31 11.03 -3.48
C GLN A 49 1.12 9.93 -2.41
N CYS A 50 -0.10 9.38 -2.30
CA CYS A 50 -0.39 8.28 -1.39
C CYS A 50 0.39 7.03 -1.80
N GLY A 51 0.40 6.68 -3.08
CA GLY A 51 1.14 5.54 -3.61
C GLY A 51 2.65 5.61 -3.32
N GLU A 52 3.29 6.76 -3.55
CA GLU A 52 4.71 6.99 -3.25
C GLU A 52 5.01 6.90 -1.76
N LYS A 53 4.13 7.47 -0.91
CA LYS A 53 4.28 7.42 0.54
C LYS A 53 4.16 6.00 1.09
N LEU A 54 3.14 5.26 0.65
CA LEU A 54 2.95 3.85 1.02
C LEU A 54 4.12 3.00 0.53
N ALA A 55 4.59 3.21 -0.70
CA ALA A 55 5.71 2.47 -1.25
C ALA A 55 7.03 2.75 -0.52
N SER A 56 7.27 4.01 -0.15
CA SER A 56 8.42 4.41 0.68
C SER A 56 8.38 3.72 2.04
N HIS A 57 7.21 3.70 2.70
CA HIS A 57 7.05 3.07 4.01
C HIS A 57 7.21 1.54 3.94
N LEU A 58 6.68 0.90 2.89
CA LEU A 58 6.96 -0.52 2.65
C LEU A 58 8.47 -0.76 2.48
N GLY A 59 9.16 0.10 1.74
CA GLY A 59 10.61 0.03 1.55
C GLY A 59 11.39 0.12 2.86
N THR A 60 11.00 1.01 3.78
CA THR A 60 11.64 1.09 5.12
C THR A 60 11.35 -0.13 5.99
N CYS A 61 10.23 -0.82 5.75
CA CYS A 61 9.91 -2.12 6.35
C CYS A 61 10.55 -3.33 5.63
N GLY A 62 11.36 -3.11 4.59
CA GLY A 62 12.04 -4.17 3.84
C GLY A 62 11.25 -4.77 2.68
N PHE A 63 10.16 -4.12 2.26
CA PHE A 63 9.31 -4.54 1.13
C PHE A 63 9.44 -3.55 -0.03
N GLU A 64 10.11 -3.98 -1.11
CA GLU A 64 10.14 -3.19 -2.34
C GLU A 64 8.79 -3.17 -3.03
N SER A 65 8.30 -1.97 -3.38
CA SER A 65 7.03 -1.79 -4.07
C SER A 65 7.07 -0.58 -4.99
N ARG A 66 6.16 -0.54 -5.97
CA ARG A 66 6.00 0.58 -6.89
C ARG A 66 4.53 0.91 -7.02
N PRO A 67 4.11 2.18 -6.86
CA PRO A 67 2.74 2.57 -7.11
C PRO A 67 2.38 2.37 -8.58
N GLN A 68 1.18 1.86 -8.83
CA GLN A 68 0.61 1.69 -10.17
C GLN A 68 -0.61 2.61 -10.24
N GLY A 69 -0.57 3.60 -11.13
CA GLY A 69 -1.62 4.58 -11.36
C GLY A 69 -2.60 4.15 -12.43
#